data_AF-A0A975MRL3-F1
#
_entry.id   AF-A0A975MRL3-F1
#
_cell.length_a   1.000
_cell.length_b   1.000
_cell.length_c   1.000
_cell.angle_alpha   90.00
_cell.angle_beta   90.00
_cell.angle_gamma   90.00
#
_symmetry.space_group_name_H-M   'P 1'
#
loop_
_entity.id
_entity.type
_entity.pdbx_description
1 polymer ?
#
loop_
_entity_poly.entity_id
_entity_poly.type
_entity_poly.pdbx_seq_one_letter_code
_entity_poly.pdbx_strand_id
1 'polypeptide(L)'
;MQAGVWGRKTEYLPQEDGKIRRLVTLADGTVENDEIMTVAASTRINTGLTQRQFSKLLGVSVRTLQEWEQGRRQPTGAAKTLFKIAERQPELLKSLTLDF
;
A
#
# COMPACT_ATOMS: atom_id res chain seq x y z
N MET A 1 27.11 -7.12 -28.06
CA MET A 1 25.78 -6.53 -27.81
C MET A 1 25.02 -7.51 -26.93
N GLN A 2 24.88 -7.24 -25.63
CA GLN A 2 24.16 -8.13 -24.71
C GLN A 2 22.67 -7.79 -24.79
N ALA A 3 21.86 -8.78 -25.17
CA ALA A 3 20.41 -8.67 -25.18
C ALA A 3 19.94 -8.38 -23.74
N GLY A 4 19.29 -7.23 -23.53
CA GLY A 4 18.81 -6.81 -22.22
C GLY A 4 17.89 -7.86 -21.61
N VAL A 5 18.03 -8.09 -20.31
CA VAL A 5 17.19 -9.01 -19.55
C VAL A 5 15.80 -8.36 -19.38
N TRP A 6 14.91 -8.57 -20.35
CA TRP A 6 13.54 -8.04 -20.34
C TRP A 6 12.65 -8.91 -19.45
N GLY A 7 12.79 -8.79 -18.15
CA GLY A 7 11.87 -9.38 -17.19
C GLY A 7 12.05 -8.73 -15.84
N ARG A 8 11.00 -8.05 -15.35
CA ARG A 8 10.92 -7.53 -13.98
C ARG A 8 9.76 -8.24 -13.30
N LYS A 9 10.06 -9.03 -12.26
CA LYS A 9 9.06 -9.61 -11.36
C LYS A 9 8.87 -8.65 -10.18
N THR A 10 7.63 -8.39 -9.79
CA THR A 10 7.31 -7.67 -8.54
C THR A 10 6.48 -8.58 -7.65
N GLU A 11 6.96 -8.85 -6.44
CA GLU A 11 6.30 -9.67 -5.43
C GLU A 11 5.88 -8.82 -4.24
N TYR A 12 4.65 -9.03 -3.79
CA TYR A 12 4.10 -8.40 -2.59
C TYR A 12 4.01 -9.50 -1.52
N LEU A 13 4.89 -9.41 -0.53
CA LEU A 13 5.05 -10.41 0.53
C LEU A 13 4.44 -9.85 1.82
N PRO A 14 3.26 -10.31 2.25
CA PRO A 14 2.68 -9.93 3.53
C PRO A 14 3.62 -10.26 4.68
N GLN A 15 3.67 -9.39 5.69
CA GLN A 15 4.45 -9.56 6.91
C GLN A 15 3.52 -9.80 8.11
N GLU A 16 4.06 -10.36 9.20
CA GLU A 16 3.28 -10.66 10.42
C GLU A 16 2.66 -9.40 11.06
N ASP A 17 3.29 -8.24 10.88
CA ASP A 17 2.81 -6.95 11.41
C ASP A 17 1.76 -6.27 10.51
N GLY A 18 1.29 -6.96 9.46
CA GLY A 18 0.30 -6.45 8.51
C GLY A 18 0.88 -5.53 7.44
N LYS A 19 2.17 -5.22 7.47
CA LYS A 19 2.83 -4.51 6.37
C LYS A 19 3.06 -5.43 5.18
N ILE A 20 3.33 -4.82 4.03
CA ILE A 20 3.67 -5.54 2.80
C ILE A 20 5.11 -5.19 2.43
N ARG A 21 5.94 -6.22 2.21
CA ARG A 21 7.25 -6.06 1.58
C ARG A 21 7.09 -6.18 0.08
N ARG A 22 7.60 -5.20 -0.68
CA ARG A 22 7.64 -5.21 -2.14
C ARG A 22 9.05 -5.56 -2.59
N LEU A 23 9.18 -6.74 -3.20
CA LEU A 23 10.43 -7.21 -3.78
C LEU A 23 10.35 -7.11 -5.30
N VAL A 24 11.35 -6.50 -5.90
CA VAL A 24 11.47 -6.38 -7.36
C VAL A 24 12.73 -7.11 -7.78
N THR A 25 12.56 -8.10 -8.65
CA THR A 25 13.65 -8.96 -9.11
C THR A 25 13.71 -8.91 -10.64
N LEU A 26 14.90 -8.67 -11.18
CA LEU A 26 15.18 -8.77 -12.60
C LEU A 26 15.22 -10.24 -13.03
N ALA A 27 15.11 -10.52 -14.33
CA ALA A 27 15.03 -11.90 -14.82
C ALA A 27 16.32 -12.72 -14.59
N ASP A 28 17.44 -12.08 -14.28
CA ASP A 28 18.70 -12.74 -13.88
C ASP A 28 18.78 -13.05 -12.37
N GLY A 29 17.73 -12.72 -11.60
CA GLY A 29 17.66 -12.92 -10.16
C GLY A 29 18.16 -11.73 -9.34
N THR A 30 18.69 -10.68 -9.97
CA THR A 30 19.15 -9.48 -9.26
C THR A 30 17.97 -8.75 -8.61
N VAL A 31 18.09 -8.42 -7.32
CA VAL A 31 17.11 -7.61 -6.60
C VAL A 31 17.31 -6.13 -6.98
N GLU A 32 16.34 -5.55 -7.69
CA GLU A 32 16.32 -4.13 -8.09
C GLU A 32 15.79 -3.25 -6.95
N ASN A 33 14.78 -3.73 -6.21
CA ASN A 33 14.20 -3.01 -5.09
C ASN A 33 13.68 -4.01 -4.05
N ASP A 34 13.82 -3.65 -2.78
CA ASP A 34 13.40 -4.41 -1.62
C ASP A 34 12.99 -3.45 -0.52
N GLU A 35 11.70 -3.16 -0.44
CA GLU A 35 11.16 -2.13 0.45
C GLU A 35 9.97 -2.62 1.25
N ILE A 36 9.90 -2.20 2.51
CA ILE A 36 8.65 -2.30 3.28
C ILE A 36 7.76 -1.13 2.87
N MET A 37 6.59 -1.44 2.33
CA MET A 37 5.61 -0.44 1.91
C MET A 37 5.12 0.39 3.10
N THR A 38 4.75 1.65 2.84
CA THR A 38 4.26 2.53 3.90
C THR A 38 2.98 1.98 4.53
N VAL A 39 2.68 2.44 5.75
CA VAL A 39 1.44 2.08 6.45
C VAL A 39 0.20 2.35 5.60
N ALA A 40 0.19 3.48 4.88
CA ALA A 40 -0.93 3.87 4.04
C ALA A 40 -1.12 2.91 2.86
N ALA A 41 -0.03 2.55 2.19
CA ALA A 41 -0.08 1.69 1.02
C ALA A 41 -0.42 0.23 1.40
N SER A 42 0.24 -0.30 2.43
CA SER A 42 -0.02 -1.65 2.95
C SER A 42 -1.46 -1.79 3.40
N THR A 43 -1.95 -0.85 4.20
CA THR A 43 -3.34 -0.84 4.68
C THR A 43 -4.33 -0.85 3.53
N ARG A 44 -4.19 0.07 2.57
CA ARG A 44 -5.13 0.14 1.44
C ARG A 44 -5.13 -1.17 0.65
N ILE A 45 -3.95 -1.72 0.34
CA ILE A 45 -3.85 -2.98 -0.41
C ILE A 45 -4.56 -4.11 0.35
N ASN A 46 -4.37 -4.21 1.67
CA ASN A 46 -5.03 -5.21 2.49
C ASN A 46 -6.56 -5.07 2.50
N THR A 47 -7.11 -3.86 2.33
CA THR A 47 -8.57 -3.67 2.18
C THR A 47 -9.11 -4.06 0.81
N GLY A 48 -8.25 -4.21 -0.21
CA GLY A 48 -8.64 -4.42 -1.61
C GLY A 48 -9.22 -3.18 -2.29
N LEU A 49 -9.20 -2.01 -1.65
CA LEU A 49 -9.77 -0.78 -2.18
C LEU A 49 -8.82 -0.06 -3.15
N THR A 50 -9.39 0.58 -4.16
CA THR A 50 -8.65 1.51 -5.03
C THR A 50 -8.25 2.77 -4.25
N GLN A 51 -7.25 3.51 -4.74
CA GLN A 51 -6.87 4.80 -4.13
C GLN A 51 -8.05 5.77 -4.00
N ARG A 52 -8.96 5.78 -4.98
CA ARG A 52 -10.14 6.67 -4.98
C ARG A 52 -11.16 6.26 -3.91
N GLN A 53 -11.46 4.97 -3.79
CA GLN A 53 -12.39 4.48 -2.76
C GLN A 53 -11.83 4.71 -1.36
N PHE A 54 -10.55 4.39 -1.17
CA PHE A 54 -9.90 4.54 0.12
C PHE A 54 -9.73 6.01 0.53
N SER A 55 -9.40 6.91 -0.42
CA SER A 55 -9.34 8.34 -0.11
C SER A 55 -10.71 8.92 0.25
N LYS A 56 -11.78 8.46 -0.43
CA LYS A 56 -13.17 8.84 -0.11
C LYS A 56 -13.52 8.39 1.31
N LEU A 57 -13.23 7.14 1.66
CA LEU A 57 -13.45 6.57 3.00
C LEU A 57 -12.73 7.38 4.09
N LEU A 58 -11.48 7.79 3.82
CA LEU A 58 -10.68 8.59 4.76
C LEU A 58 -11.04 10.09 4.78
N GLY A 59 -11.92 10.56 3.90
CA GLY A 59 -12.26 11.98 3.78
C GLY A 59 -11.09 12.86 3.32
N VAL A 60 -10.16 12.32 2.52
CA VAL A 60 -9.00 13.05 2.00
C VAL A 60 -8.94 13.02 0.47
N SER A 61 -8.17 13.92 -0.11
CA SER A 61 -7.93 13.88 -1.56
C SER A 61 -7.08 12.66 -1.94
N VAL A 62 -7.25 12.15 -3.17
CA VAL A 62 -6.37 11.11 -3.74
C VAL A 62 -4.90 11.55 -3.72
N ARG A 63 -4.65 12.84 -3.98
CA ARG A 63 -3.31 13.45 -3.92
C ARG A 63 -2.69 13.29 -2.53
N THR A 64 -3.46 13.55 -1.47
CA THR A 64 -3.02 13.38 -0.08
C THR A 64 -2.66 11.93 0.21
N LEU A 65 -3.53 10.99 -0.19
CA LEU A 65 -3.25 9.56 -0.03
C LEU A 65 -1.97 9.15 -0.76
N GLN A 66 -1.75 9.63 -1.99
CA GLN A 66 -0.53 9.34 -2.76
C GLN A 66 0.75 9.87 -2.09
N GLU A 67 0.71 11.06 -1.49
CA GLU A 67 1.83 11.59 -0.69
C GLU A 67 2.17 10.67 0.50
N TRP A 68 1.16 10.05 1.11
CA TRP A 68 1.35 9.07 2.18
C TRP A 68 1.85 7.71 1.68
N GLU A 69 1.26 7.19 0.60
CA GLU A 69 1.67 5.91 0.01
C GLU A 69 3.11 5.94 -0.49
N GLN A 70 3.57 7.08 -1.00
CA GLN A 70 4.93 7.28 -1.50
C GLN A 70 5.90 7.76 -0.41
N GLY A 71 5.45 7.87 0.85
CA GLY A 71 6.30 8.24 1.98
C GLY A 71 6.77 9.69 2.02
N ARG A 72 6.34 10.54 1.08
CA ARG A 72 6.68 11.98 1.05
C ARG A 72 6.04 12.76 2.19
N ARG A 73 4.90 12.29 2.69
CA ARG A 73 4.25 12.79 3.90
C ARG A 73 3.78 11.62 4.75
N GLN A 74 3.51 11.89 6.02
CA GLN A 74 2.92 10.91 6.93
C GLN A 74 1.45 11.24 7.21
N PRO A 75 0.59 10.22 7.44
CA PRO A 75 -0.74 10.44 7.98
C PRO A 75 -0.67 11.19 9.32
N THR A 76 -1.65 12.04 9.60
CA THR A 76 -1.71 12.82 10.85
C THR A 76 -3.09 12.70 11.52
N GLY A 77 -3.15 12.98 12.81
CA GLY A 77 -4.42 13.02 13.57
C GLY A 77 -5.24 11.74 13.43
N ALA A 78 -6.53 11.90 13.11
CA ALA A 78 -7.49 10.81 12.96
C ALA A 78 -7.06 9.75 11.93
N ALA A 79 -6.33 10.13 10.88
CA ALA A 79 -5.88 9.19 9.86
C ALA A 79 -4.95 8.12 10.46
N LYS A 80 -4.03 8.48 11.37
CA LYS A 80 -3.16 7.51 12.06
C LYS A 80 -3.99 6.48 12.86
N THR A 81 -5.06 6.91 13.50
CA THR A 81 -5.95 6.02 14.25
C THR A 81 -6.71 5.10 13.31
N LEU A 82 -7.23 5.61 12.20
CA LEU A 82 -7.91 4.80 11.19
C LEU A 82 -6.98 3.73 10.59
N PHE A 83 -5.71 4.07 10.31
CA PHE A 83 -4.72 3.08 9.87
C PHE A 83 -4.49 1.98 10.90
N LYS A 84 -4.39 2.30 12.20
CA LYS A 84 -4.27 1.29 13.26
C LYS A 84 -5.50 0.37 13.37
N ILE A 85 -6.70 0.93 13.13
CA ILE A 85 -7.94 0.14 13.10
C ILE A 85 -7.93 -0.78 11.88
N ALA A 86 -7.56 -0.25 10.72
CA ALA A 86 -7.48 -0.98 9.47
C ALA A 86 -6.54 -2.18 9.52
N GLU A 87 -5.39 -2.02 10.18
CA GLU A 87 -4.41 -3.10 10.40
C GLU A 87 -5.01 -4.25 11.24
N ARG A 88 -5.89 -3.93 12.19
CA ARG A 88 -6.51 -4.92 13.09
C ARG A 88 -7.80 -5.52 12.54
N GLN A 89 -8.57 -4.74 11.79
CA GLN A 89 -9.92 -5.08 11.34
C GLN A 89 -10.17 -4.54 9.92
N PRO A 90 -9.48 -5.06 8.89
CA PRO A 90 -9.57 -4.56 7.51
C PRO A 90 -10.99 -4.70 6.92
N GLU A 91 -11.73 -5.74 7.29
CA GLU A 91 -13.11 -5.98 6.82
C GLU A 91 -14.08 -4.88 7.27
N LEU A 92 -13.85 -4.24 8.42
CA LEU A 92 -14.70 -3.16 8.93
C LEU A 92 -14.62 -1.91 8.04
N LEU A 93 -13.45 -1.62 7.46
CA LEU A 93 -13.32 -0.51 6.52
C LEU A 93 -13.94 -0.82 5.16
N LYS A 94 -13.91 -2.08 4.76
CA LYS A 94 -14.53 -2.54 3.51
C LYS A 94 -16.05 -2.50 3.58
N SER A 95 -16.66 -2.82 4.72
CA SER A 95 -18.11 -2.70 4.90
C SER A 95 -18.59 -1.25 4.87
N LEU A 96 -17.81 -0.30 5.41
CA LEU A 96 -18.14 1.13 5.39
C LEU A 96 -18.20 1.74 3.97
N THR A 97 -17.60 1.11 2.96
CA THR A 97 -17.68 1.60 1.56
C THR A 97 -19.01 1.32 0.86
N LEU A 98 -19.94 0.56 1.45
CA LEU A 98 -21.27 0.32 0.87
C LEU A 98 -22.27 1.46 1.10
N ASP A 99 -21.94 2.42 1.97
CA ASP A 99 -22.90 3.42 2.49
C ASP A 99 -22.60 4.88 2.07
N PHE A 100 -21.65 5.13 1.14
CA PHE A 100 -21.26 6.48 0.70
C PHE A 100 -21.13 6.67 -0.81
#